data_AF-A0A2I1DP90-F1
#
_entry.id   AF-A0A2I1DP90-F1
#
_cell.length_a   1.000
_cell.length_b   1.000
_cell.length_c   1.000
_cell.angle_alpha   90.00
_cell.angle_beta   90.00
_cell.angle_gamma   90.00
#
_symmetry.space_group_name_H-M   'P 1'
#
loop_
_entity.id
_entity.type
_entity.pdbx_description
1 polymer ?
#
loop_
_entity_poly.entity_id
_entity_poly.type
_entity_poly.pdbx_seq_one_letter_code
_entity_poly.pdbx_strand_id
1 'polypeptide(L)'
;MKKIILSFVFIWFFIGSLAHFIFTNSEAKIIPGYIPWHVADVYVSGFLEMLGALGLLSKKTRSYAGFGLFCLTIAVTPANVYMAMHASKYPDIAPWTLNARLVFQLVFLWMISWSSEIRWRLH
;
A
#
# COMPACT_ATOMS: atom_id res chain seq x y z
N MET A 1 8.41 -20.82 -4.73
CA MET A 1 7.24 -19.92 -4.88
C MET A 1 7.22 -18.80 -3.84
N LYS A 2 7.24 -19.06 -2.52
CA LYS A 2 7.18 -17.99 -1.48
C LYS A 2 8.25 -16.89 -1.60
N LYS A 3 9.50 -17.25 -1.93
CA LYS A 3 10.58 -16.26 -2.15
C LYS A 3 10.34 -15.35 -3.35
N ILE A 4 9.73 -15.85 -4.43
CA ILE A 4 9.43 -15.05 -5.63
C ILE A 4 8.35 -14.02 -5.30
N ILE A 5 7.30 -14.44 -4.59
CA ILE A 5 6.23 -13.54 -4.12
C ILE A 5 6.81 -12.50 -3.15
N LEU A 6 7.67 -12.92 -2.22
CA LEU A 6 8.33 -12.00 -1.30
C LEU A 6 9.18 -10.95 -2.04
N SER A 7 9.98 -11.37 -3.03
CA SER A 7 10.77 -10.45 -3.87
C SER A 7 9.88 -9.47 -4.62
N PHE A 8 8.75 -9.93 -5.17
CA PHE A 8 7.80 -9.07 -5.85
C PHE A 8 7.17 -8.05 -4.88
N VAL A 9 6.70 -8.49 -3.71
CA VAL A 9 6.14 -7.62 -2.67
C VAL A 9 7.20 -6.58 -2.26
N PHE A 10 8.44 -7.01 -2.03
CA PHE A 10 9.54 -6.11 -1.71
C PHE A 10 9.73 -5.04 -2.80
N ILE A 11 9.87 -5.44 -4.06
CA ILE A 11 10.10 -4.51 -5.18
C ILE A 11 8.93 -3.55 -5.32
N TRP A 12 7.69 -4.05 -5.23
CA TRP A 12 6.48 -3.23 -5.35
C TRP A 12 6.42 -2.14 -4.28
N PHE A 13 6.52 -2.52 -3.00
CA PHE A 13 6.46 -1.55 -1.90
C PHE A 13 7.69 -0.66 -1.82
N PHE A 14 8.86 -1.14 -2.22
CA PHE A 14 10.06 -0.31 -2.30
C PHE A 14 9.92 0.77 -3.38
N ILE A 15 9.53 0.40 -4.60
CA ILE A 15 9.31 1.38 -5.68
C ILE A 15 8.13 2.30 -5.36
N GLY A 16 7.04 1.76 -4.82
CA GLY A 16 5.88 2.52 -4.35
C GLY A 16 6.28 3.57 -3.31
N SER A 17 7.08 3.19 -2.32
CA SER A 17 7.57 4.14 -1.31
C SER A 17 8.40 5.27 -1.93
N LEU A 18 9.24 5.00 -2.92
CA LEU A 18 9.98 6.04 -3.64
C LEU A 18 9.04 6.97 -4.42
N ALA A 19 7.99 6.42 -5.03
CA ALA A 19 7.00 7.20 -5.76
C ALA A 19 6.29 8.23 -4.85
N HIS A 20 6.00 7.88 -3.58
CA HIS A 20 5.42 8.81 -2.61
C HIS A 20 6.29 10.05 -2.37
N PHE A 21 7.62 9.91 -2.41
CA PHE A 21 8.56 11.03 -2.22
C PHE A 21 8.84 11.81 -3.52
N ILE A 22 8.83 11.15 -4.68
CA ILE A 22 9.12 11.78 -5.98
C ILE A 22 7.87 12.48 -6.54
N PHE A 23 6.71 11.85 -6.41
CA PHE A 23 5.44 12.30 -7.00
C PHE A 23 4.44 12.77 -5.94
N THR A 24 4.92 13.26 -4.79
CA THR A 24 4.10 13.66 -3.63
C THR A 24 2.92 14.55 -4.01
N ASN A 25 3.14 15.56 -4.86
CA ASN A 25 2.09 16.49 -5.29
C ASN A 25 1.00 15.81 -6.13
N SER A 26 1.36 14.78 -6.92
CA SER A 26 0.42 14.01 -7.72
C SER A 26 -0.40 13.06 -6.84
N GLU A 27 0.24 12.43 -5.86
CA GLU A 27 -0.43 11.53 -4.93
C GLU A 27 -1.32 12.29 -3.92
N ALA A 28 -0.92 13.49 -3.52
CA ALA A 28 -1.75 14.34 -2.66
C ALA A 28 -3.08 14.75 -3.33
N LYS A 29 -3.14 14.81 -4.67
CA LYS A 29 -4.38 15.13 -5.40
C LYS A 29 -5.42 14.02 -5.33
N ILE A 30 -4.99 12.77 -5.18
CA ILE A 30 -5.90 11.63 -5.15
C ILE A 30 -6.45 11.34 -3.74
N ILE A 31 -5.86 11.96 -2.70
CA ILE A 31 -6.34 11.85 -1.32
C ILE A 31 -7.74 12.46 -1.19
N PRO A 32 -8.71 11.75 -0.59
CA PRO A 32 -10.05 12.28 -0.34
C PRO A 32 -10.04 13.54 0.53
N GLY A 33 -10.87 14.52 0.19
CA GLY A 33 -10.92 15.81 0.90
C GLY A 33 -11.44 15.77 2.35
N TYR A 34 -11.81 14.60 2.89
CA TYR A 34 -12.07 14.45 4.32
C TYR A 34 -10.78 14.33 5.14
N ILE A 35 -9.64 14.07 4.49
CA ILE A 35 -8.31 14.07 5.11
C ILE A 35 -7.80 15.51 5.07
N PRO A 36 -7.46 16.15 6.19
CA PRO A 36 -6.98 17.53 6.19
C PRO A 36 -5.53 17.68 5.73
N TRP A 37 -4.70 16.64 5.87
CA TRP A 37 -3.24 16.73 5.70
C TRP A 37 -2.72 15.87 4.54
N HIS A 38 -3.16 16.15 3.31
CA HIS A 38 -2.88 15.29 2.15
C HIS A 38 -1.38 14.97 1.97
N VAL A 39 -0.51 15.99 1.96
CA VAL A 39 0.94 15.80 1.75
C VAL A 39 1.58 15.02 2.90
N ALA A 40 1.17 15.27 4.14
CA ALA A 40 1.70 14.57 5.30
C ALA A 40 1.33 13.08 5.25
N ASP A 41 0.09 12.76 4.87
CA ASP A 41 -0.38 11.39 4.72
C ASP A 41 0.42 10.63 3.66
N VAL A 42 0.73 11.25 2.51
CA VAL A 42 1.61 10.66 1.48
C VAL A 42 3.01 10.36 2.04
N TYR A 43 3.61 11.29 2.79
CA TYR A 43 4.94 11.06 3.36
C TYR A 43 4.92 9.98 4.44
N VAL A 44 3.90 9.96 5.29
CA VAL A 44 3.76 8.95 6.35
C VAL A 44 3.54 7.57 5.75
N SER A 45 2.64 7.43 4.76
CA SER A 45 2.43 6.15 4.08
C SER A 45 3.70 5.70 3.36
N GLY A 46 4.34 6.58 2.59
CA GLY A 46 5.59 6.27 1.89
C GLY A 46 6.73 5.84 2.83
N PHE A 47 6.86 6.50 3.98
CA PHE A 47 7.84 6.12 5.00
C PHE A 47 7.54 4.74 5.60
N LEU A 48 6.28 4.46 5.95
CA LEU A 48 5.87 3.17 6.49
C LEU A 48 6.03 2.04 5.46
N GLU A 49 5.74 2.29 4.18
CA GLU A 49 5.99 1.35 3.08
C GLU A 49 7.48 1.06 2.94
N MET A 50 8.34 2.09 2.97
CA MET A 50 9.79 1.92 2.90
C MET A 50 10.30 1.07 4.06
N LEU A 51 9.90 1.38 5.30
CA LEU A 51 10.27 0.61 6.48
C LEU A 51 9.79 -0.85 6.38
N GLY A 52 8.56 -1.06 5.92
CA GLY A 52 8.00 -2.39 5.68
C GLY A 52 8.80 -3.17 4.63
N ALA A 53 9.08 -2.56 3.47
CA ALA A 53 9.85 -3.18 2.41
C ALA A 53 11.25 -3.58 2.90
N LEU A 54 12.01 -2.66 3.50
CA LEU A 54 13.32 -2.96 4.05
C LEU A 54 13.25 -4.02 5.16
N GLY A 55 12.20 -4.00 5.98
CA GLY A 55 11.93 -4.98 7.03
C GLY A 55 11.68 -6.41 6.51
N LEU A 56 11.23 -6.59 5.25
CA LEU A 56 11.03 -7.91 4.64
C LEU A 56 12.35 -8.62 4.31
N LEU A 57 13.45 -7.88 4.13
CA LEU A 57 14.77 -8.42 3.78
C LEU A 57 15.37 -9.26 4.91
N SER A 58 15.12 -8.89 6.17
CA SER A 58 15.59 -9.64 7.33
C SER A 58 14.57 -10.66 7.81
N LYS A 59 14.99 -11.92 7.97
CA LYS A 59 14.12 -13.00 8.48
C LYS A 59 13.54 -12.70 9.87
N LYS A 60 14.26 -11.94 10.72
CA LYS A 60 13.82 -11.62 12.09
C LYS A 60 12.67 -10.62 12.11
N THR A 61 12.69 -9.66 11.19
CA THR A 61 11.70 -8.56 11.11
C THR A 61 10.58 -8.85 10.12
N ARG A 62 10.73 -9.82 9.23
CA ARG A 62 9.79 -10.13 8.14
C ARG A 62 8.33 -10.26 8.59
N SER A 63 8.09 -10.96 9.70
CA SER A 63 6.73 -11.18 10.21
C SER A 63 6.07 -9.85 10.63
N TYR A 64 6.81 -9.00 11.35
CA TYR A 64 6.35 -7.67 11.76
C TYR A 64 6.21 -6.71 10.57
N ALA A 65 7.18 -6.74 9.64
CA ALA A 65 7.17 -5.92 8.45
C ALA A 65 5.99 -6.27 7.52
N GLY A 66 5.74 -7.57 7.34
CA GLY A 66 4.57 -8.07 6.61
C GLY A 66 3.26 -7.66 7.26
N PHE A 67 3.14 -7.81 8.58
CA PHE A 67 1.97 -7.36 9.31
C PHE A 67 1.77 -5.84 9.18
N GLY A 68 2.84 -5.04 9.29
CA GLY A 68 2.80 -3.60 9.09
C GLY A 68 2.33 -3.21 7.69
N LEU A 69 2.89 -3.81 6.64
CA LEU A 69 2.47 -3.59 5.26
C LEU A 69 1.01 -4.02 5.02
N PHE A 70 0.58 -5.12 5.64
CA PHE A 70 -0.80 -5.59 5.57
C PHE A 70 -1.77 -4.58 6.20
N CYS A 71 -1.48 -4.12 7.43
CA CYS A 71 -2.26 -3.10 8.11
C CYS A 71 -2.28 -1.77 7.35
N LEU A 72 -1.13 -1.35 6.81
CA LEU A 72 -1.03 -0.13 6.01
C LEU A 72 -1.89 -0.23 4.74
N THR A 73 -1.82 -1.37 4.05
CA THR A 73 -2.65 -1.63 2.85
C THR A 73 -4.14 -1.52 3.19
N ILE A 74 -4.57 -2.06 4.33
CA ILE A 74 -5.96 -1.90 4.81
C ILE A 74 -6.27 -0.44 5.13
N ALA A 75 -5.37 0.28 5.79
CA ALA A 75 -5.57 1.67 6.20
C ALA A 75 -5.75 2.62 4.99
N VAL A 76 -5.08 2.34 3.86
CA VAL A 76 -5.22 3.14 2.63
C VAL A 76 -6.39 2.68 1.73
N THR A 77 -6.96 1.49 1.95
CA THR A 77 -8.12 0.98 1.18
C THR A 77 -9.34 1.91 1.21
N PRO A 78 -9.77 2.49 2.35
CA PRO A 78 -10.87 3.45 2.39
C PRO A 78 -10.70 4.63 1.43
N ALA A 79 -9.47 5.12 1.25
CA ALA A 79 -9.19 6.18 0.28
C ALA A 79 -9.40 5.71 -1.16
N ASN A 80 -8.93 4.49 -1.50
CA ASN A 80 -9.16 3.89 -2.82
C ASN A 80 -10.65 3.59 -3.09
N VAL A 81 -11.40 3.15 -2.08
CA VAL A 81 -12.85 2.95 -2.17
C VAL A 81 -13.56 4.28 -2.40
N TYR A 82 -13.18 5.33 -1.67
CA TYR A 82 -13.73 6.67 -1.86
C TYR A 82 -13.53 7.16 -3.29
N MET A 83 -12.33 6.98 -3.86
CA MET A 83 -12.05 7.34 -5.24
C MET A 83 -12.92 6.57 -6.23
N ALA A 84 -13.04 5.25 -6.07
CA ALA A 84 -13.87 4.43 -6.94
C ALA A 84 -15.35 4.85 -6.90
N MET A 85 -15.87 5.20 -5.71
CA MET A 85 -17.23 5.70 -5.53
C MET A 85 -17.45 7.11 -6.12
N HIS A 86 -16.39 7.93 -6.16
CA HIS A 86 -16.43 9.32 -6.64
C HIS A 86 -15.58 9.51 -7.90
N ALA A 87 -15.61 8.55 -8.83
CA ALA A 87 -14.78 8.58 -10.04
C ALA A 87 -14.95 9.87 -10.86
N SER A 88 -16.12 10.51 -10.80
CA SER A 88 -16.38 11.81 -11.47
C SER A 88 -15.52 12.96 -10.95
N LYS A 89 -14.96 12.87 -9.73
CA LYS A 89 -14.01 13.86 -9.17
C LYS A 89 -12.59 13.68 -9.69
N TYR A 90 -12.31 12.58 -10.40
CA TYR A 90 -10.98 12.22 -10.89
C TYR A 90 -11.03 11.97 -12.41
N PRO A 91 -11.38 12.98 -13.24
CA PRO A 91 -11.59 12.82 -14.67
C PRO A 91 -10.32 12.41 -15.44
N ASP A 92 -9.13 12.73 -14.90
CA ASP A 92 -7.84 12.35 -15.48
C ASP A 92 -7.55 10.84 -15.34
N ILE A 93 -8.33 10.12 -14.53
CA ILE A 93 -8.13 8.71 -14.22
C ILE A 93 -9.28 7.90 -14.81
N ALA A 94 -8.97 6.94 -15.69
CA ALA A 94 -10.01 6.11 -16.28
C ALA A 94 -10.73 5.28 -15.19
N PRO A 95 -12.08 5.27 -15.11
CA PRO A 95 -12.83 4.66 -14.00
C PRO A 95 -12.49 3.19 -13.73
N TRP A 96 -12.19 2.43 -14.78
CA TRP A 96 -11.80 1.03 -14.64
C TRP A 96 -10.48 0.86 -13.85
N THR A 97 -9.57 1.83 -13.90
CA THR A 97 -8.30 1.77 -13.15
C THR A 97 -8.52 1.92 -11.64
N LEU A 98 -9.52 2.71 -11.22
CA LEU A 98 -9.90 2.87 -9.81
C LEU A 98 -10.42 1.55 -9.24
N ASN A 99 -11.25 0.84 -9.99
CA ASN A 99 -11.74 -0.49 -9.60
C ASN A 99 -10.63 -1.54 -9.64
N ALA A 100 -9.74 -1.47 -10.65
CA ALA A 100 -8.59 -2.37 -10.75
C ALA A 100 -7.68 -2.24 -9.52
N ARG A 101 -7.45 -1.02 -9.01
CA ARG A 101 -6.68 -0.80 -7.76
C ARG A 101 -7.24 -1.59 -6.59
N LEU A 102 -8.55 -1.61 -6.40
CA LEU A 102 -9.19 -2.35 -5.31
C LEU A 102 -8.95 -3.87 -5.43
N VAL A 103 -9.06 -4.41 -6.65
CA VAL A 103 -8.76 -5.82 -6.91
C VAL A 103 -7.28 -6.11 -6.62
N PHE A 104 -6.37 -5.25 -7.08
CA PHE A 104 -4.95 -5.39 -6.79
C PHE A 104 -4.64 -5.30 -5.30
N GLN A 105 -5.33 -4.44 -4.53
CA GLN A 105 -5.17 -4.39 -3.07
C GLN A 105 -5.50 -5.72 -2.40
N LEU A 106 -6.58 -6.39 -2.80
CA LEU A 106 -6.91 -7.72 -2.28
C LEU A 106 -5.83 -8.75 -2.61
N VAL A 107 -5.29 -8.69 -3.83
CA VAL A 107 -4.17 -9.53 -4.24
C VAL A 107 -2.92 -9.22 -3.39
N PHE A 108 -2.61 -7.95 -3.14
CA PHE A 108 -1.47 -7.57 -2.29
C PHE A 108 -1.63 -8.05 -0.86
N LEU A 109 -2.82 -7.90 -0.25
CA LEU A 109 -3.10 -8.42 1.10
C LEU A 109 -2.86 -9.94 1.17
N TRP A 110 -3.30 -10.67 0.14
CA TRP A 110 -3.04 -12.11 0.04
C TRP A 110 -1.54 -12.41 -0.13
N MET A 111 -0.85 -11.70 -1.03
CA MET A 111 0.59 -11.89 -1.29
C MET A 111 1.44 -11.60 -0.05
N ILE A 112 1.13 -10.50 0.66
CA ILE A 112 1.80 -10.14 1.91
C ILE A 112 1.57 -11.24 2.93
N SER A 113 0.32 -11.60 3.23
CA SER A 113 0.01 -12.60 4.27
C SER A 113 0.63 -13.97 3.96
N TRP A 114 0.67 -14.38 2.70
CA TRP A 114 1.26 -15.64 2.27
C TRP A 114 2.80 -15.65 2.30
N SER A 115 3.44 -14.53 1.94
CA SER A 115 4.90 -14.47 1.77
C SER A 115 5.67 -14.05 3.02
N SER A 116 5.04 -13.30 3.93
CA SER A 116 5.74 -12.64 5.04
C SER A 116 5.80 -13.45 6.34
N GLU A 117 5.46 -14.74 6.31
CA GLU A 117 5.50 -15.62 7.50
C GLU A 117 4.79 -14.99 8.71
N ILE A 118 3.69 -14.26 8.48
CA ILE A 118 2.87 -13.68 9.55
C ILE A 118 2.39 -14.83 10.43
N ARG A 119 2.80 -14.81 11.70
CA ARG A 119 2.25 -15.72 12.70
C ARG A 119 1.01 -15.04 13.25
N TRP A 120 -0.16 -15.42 12.72
CA TRP A 120 -1.46 -15.06 13.29
C TRP A 120 -1.63 -15.74 14.66
N ARG A 121 -0.91 -15.25 15.68
CA ARG A 121 -1.15 -15.63 17.07
C ARG A 121 -2.37 -14.83 17.53
N LEU A 122 -3.56 -15.33 17.16
CA LEU A 122 -4.77 -14.97 17.87
C LEU A 122 -4.66 -15.66 19.23
N HIS A 123 -4.44 -14.87 20.28
CA HIS A 123 -4.49 -15.33 21.66
C HIS A 123 -5.93 -15.52 22.11
#